data_AF-A0A7K5P8Q3-F1
#
_entry.id   AF-A0A7K5P8Q3-F1
#
_cell.length_a   1.000
_cell.length_b   1.000
_cell.length_c   1.000
_cell.angle_alpha   90.00
_cell.angle_beta   90.00
_cell.angle_gamma   90.00
#
_symmetry.space_group_name_H-M   'P 1'
#
loop_
_entity.id
_entity.type
_entity.pdbx_description
1 polymer ?
#
loop_
_entity_poly.entity_id
_entity_poly.type
_entity_poly.pdbx_seq_one_letter_code
_entity_poly.pdbx_strand_id
1 'polypeptide(L)'
;SNSNEGATGGEISALEEAFRKFAVHGDTRATGKEMHGKNWSKLCKDCHIIDGKNVTTTDVDIVFSKIKGKSVRTITFEQFKEALQELSKKRFKGKSDEEALQEMYKLIEGKGPGLTGVT
;
A
#
# COMPACT_ATOMS: atom_id res chain seq x y z
N SER A 1 30.56 -4.00 -22.88
CA SER A 1 29.46 -4.98 -23.10
C SER A 1 28.66 -5.02 -21.81
N ASN A 2 27.45 -4.48 -21.71
CA ASN A 2 26.31 -4.80 -22.54
C ASN A 2 25.46 -3.55 -22.83
N SER A 3 25.15 -3.36 -24.11
CA SER A 3 24.14 -2.45 -24.61
C SER A 3 22.76 -3.07 -24.40
N ASN A 4 21.77 -2.28 -23.99
CA ASN A 4 20.40 -2.49 -24.44
C ASN A 4 19.64 -1.17 -24.38
N GLU A 5 19.48 -0.55 -25.53
CA GLU A 5 18.53 0.54 -25.77
C GLU A 5 17.10 -0.02 -25.88
N GLY A 6 16.12 0.74 -25.38
CA GLY A 6 14.78 0.81 -25.98
C GLY A 6 13.62 0.13 -25.26
N ALA A 7 12.96 0.84 -24.33
CA ALA A 7 11.50 0.91 -24.20
C ALA A 7 11.08 1.96 -23.16
N THR A 8 10.50 3.09 -23.60
CA THR A 8 9.78 4.03 -22.73
C THR A 8 8.52 3.37 -22.18
N GLY A 9 8.49 3.09 -20.86
CA GLY A 9 7.33 2.45 -20.22
C GLY A 9 7.45 2.22 -18.71
N GLY A 10 8.02 3.19 -17.99
CA GLY A 10 7.90 3.36 -16.53
C GLY A 10 8.39 2.21 -15.65
N GLU A 11 9.57 2.37 -15.06
CA GLU A 11 10.10 1.49 -14.02
C GLU A 11 9.09 1.41 -12.85
N ILE A 12 8.36 0.29 -12.75
CA ILE A 12 7.42 0.04 -11.65
C ILE A 12 8.25 0.00 -10.38
N SER A 13 8.10 1.01 -9.51
CA SER A 13 8.82 1.04 -8.23
C SER A 13 8.44 -0.17 -7.38
N ALA A 14 9.33 -0.64 -6.50
CA ALA A 14 9.07 -1.79 -5.63
C ALA A 14 7.77 -1.61 -4.80
N LEU A 15 7.41 -0.37 -4.48
CA LEU A 15 6.16 0.00 -3.82
C LEU A 15 4.94 -0.26 -4.72
N GLU A 16 5.01 0.16 -5.99
CA GLU A 16 3.94 -0.07 -6.95
C GLU A 16 3.81 -1.56 -7.26
N GLU A 17 4.92 -2.29 -7.35
CA GLU A 17 4.90 -3.74 -7.53
C GLU A 17 4.17 -4.43 -6.36
N ALA A 18 4.50 -4.07 -5.12
CA ALA A 18 3.79 -4.55 -3.95
C ALA A 18 2.30 -4.19 -4.01
N PHE A 19 1.96 -2.93 -4.30
CA PHE A 19 0.57 -2.49 -4.47
C PHE A 19 -0.18 -3.38 -5.47
N ARG A 20 0.40 -3.63 -6.65
CA ARG A 20 -0.21 -4.45 -7.70
C ARG A 20 -0.40 -5.90 -7.25
N LYS A 21 0.60 -6.48 -6.57
CA LYS A 21 0.54 -7.84 -5.99
C LYS A 21 -0.61 -7.98 -5.00
N PHE A 22 -0.80 -7.01 -4.11
CA PHE A 22 -1.92 -7.01 -3.17
C PHE A 22 -3.25 -6.66 -3.84
N ALA A 23 -3.27 -5.77 -4.83
CA ALA A 23 -4.46 -5.34 -5.54
C ALA A 23 -5.16 -6.51 -6.26
N VAL A 24 -4.39 -7.39 -6.91
CA VAL A 24 -4.93 -8.58 -7.59
C VAL A 24 -5.15 -9.78 -6.65
N HIS A 25 -4.74 -9.69 -5.40
CA HIS A 25 -4.78 -10.82 -4.49
C HIS A 25 -6.21 -11.28 -4.22
N GLY A 26 -6.47 -12.57 -4.47
CA GLY A 26 -7.76 -13.20 -4.25
C GLY A 26 -8.89 -12.66 -5.15
N ASP A 27 -8.56 -11.93 -6.21
CA ASP A 27 -9.52 -11.42 -7.18
C ASP A 27 -9.01 -11.64 -8.61
N THR A 28 -9.48 -12.70 -9.25
CA THR A 28 -9.04 -13.10 -10.59
C THR A 28 -9.47 -12.13 -11.69
N ARG A 29 -10.34 -11.16 -11.38
CA ARG A 29 -10.81 -10.12 -12.32
C ARG A 29 -10.09 -8.79 -12.12
N ALA A 30 -9.36 -8.63 -11.02
CA ALA A 30 -8.64 -7.39 -10.73
C ALA A 30 -7.45 -7.21 -11.69
N THR A 31 -7.30 -5.99 -12.20
CA THR A 31 -6.24 -5.62 -13.15
C THR A 31 -4.96 -5.14 -12.46
N GLY A 32 -4.99 -5.01 -11.13
CA GLY A 32 -3.90 -4.46 -10.33
C GLY A 32 -3.79 -2.94 -10.38
N LYS A 33 -4.67 -2.24 -11.09
CA LYS A 33 -4.72 -0.77 -11.14
C LYS A 33 -5.35 -0.15 -9.88
N GLU A 34 -6.21 -0.92 -9.22
CA GLU A 34 -7.04 -0.49 -8.10
C GLU A 34 -7.04 -1.55 -7.01
N MET A 35 -7.05 -1.12 -5.76
CA MET A 35 -7.01 -1.98 -4.58
C MET A 35 -8.29 -1.89 -3.76
N HIS A 36 -8.93 -3.03 -3.50
CA HIS A 36 -10.09 -3.10 -2.62
C HIS A 36 -9.74 -2.91 -1.15
N GLY A 37 -10.70 -2.43 -0.36
CA GLY A 37 -10.55 -2.26 1.10
C GLY A 37 -10.06 -3.52 1.82
N LYS A 38 -10.56 -4.71 1.44
CA LYS A 38 -10.07 -6.00 1.98
C LYS A 38 -8.57 -6.22 1.74
N ASN A 39 -8.09 -5.85 0.54
CA ASN A 39 -6.70 -6.03 0.12
C ASN A 39 -5.81 -4.95 0.76
N TRP A 40 -6.32 -3.72 0.91
CA TRP A 40 -5.70 -2.66 1.69
C TRP A 40 -5.49 -3.09 3.15
N SER A 41 -6.54 -3.57 3.83
CA SER A 41 -6.43 -4.05 5.20
C SER A 41 -5.44 -5.21 5.33
N LYS A 42 -5.37 -6.11 4.34
CA LYS A 42 -4.35 -7.18 4.30
C LYS A 42 -2.94 -6.62 4.14
N LEU A 43 -2.72 -5.70 3.19
CA LEU A 43 -1.43 -5.03 3.00
C LEU A 43 -0.98 -4.35 4.29
N CYS A 44 -1.88 -3.61 4.95
CA CYS A 44 -1.55 -2.95 6.21
C CYS A 44 -1.17 -3.91 7.34
N LYS A 45 -1.73 -5.13 7.35
CA LYS A 45 -1.37 -6.17 8.32
C LYS A 45 -0.05 -6.85 7.94
N ASP A 46 0.07 -7.35 6.71
CA ASP A 46 1.23 -8.10 6.21
C ASP A 46 2.51 -7.23 6.13
N CYS A 47 2.37 -5.94 5.83
CA CYS A 47 3.48 -4.99 5.82
C CYS A 47 3.71 -4.35 7.21
N HIS A 48 3.03 -4.83 8.25
CA HIS A 48 3.13 -4.31 9.62
C HIS A 48 2.86 -2.80 9.74
N ILE A 49 2.01 -2.22 8.89
CA ILE A 49 1.56 -0.81 8.94
C ILE A 49 0.69 -0.54 10.17
N ILE A 50 -0.02 -1.56 10.66
CA ILE A 50 -0.74 -1.54 11.92
C ILE A 50 0.26 -1.96 13.01
N ASP A 51 0.68 -1.03 13.89
CA ASP A 51 1.57 -1.34 15.01
C ASP A 51 0.81 -1.69 16.29
N GLY A 52 -0.52 -1.51 16.29
CA GLY A 52 -1.35 -1.75 17.46
C GLY A 52 -1.20 -0.71 18.59
N LYS A 53 -0.35 0.30 18.43
CA LYS A 53 -0.22 1.42 19.38
C LYS A 53 -0.67 2.74 18.76
N ASN A 54 -0.08 3.14 17.64
CA ASN A 54 -0.37 4.43 17.00
C ASN A 54 -1.34 4.31 15.83
N VAL A 55 -1.14 3.30 14.99
CA VAL A 55 -1.99 2.95 13.85
C VAL A 55 -2.69 1.65 14.16
N THR A 56 -4.01 1.72 14.28
CA THR A 56 -4.89 0.59 14.52
C THR A 56 -5.62 0.16 13.24
N THR A 57 -6.30 -1.00 13.28
CA THR A 57 -7.17 -1.41 12.15
C THR A 57 -8.28 -0.40 11.88
N THR A 58 -8.82 0.24 12.92
CA THR A 58 -9.81 1.31 12.77
C THR A 58 -9.22 2.52 12.06
N ASP A 59 -7.99 2.91 12.37
CA ASP A 59 -7.33 4.04 11.72
C ASP A 59 -7.12 3.81 10.22
N VAL A 60 -6.66 2.62 9.83
CA VAL A 60 -6.45 2.32 8.41
C VAL A 60 -7.77 2.28 7.63
N ASP A 61 -8.87 1.86 8.27
CA ASP A 61 -10.20 1.85 7.67
C ASP A 61 -10.77 3.27 7.52
N ILE A 62 -10.58 4.12 8.53
CA ILE A 62 -10.94 5.55 8.48
C ILE A 62 -10.17 6.25 7.36
N VAL A 63 -8.85 6.05 7.26
CA VAL A 63 -8.02 6.67 6.21
C VAL A 63 -8.44 6.18 4.83
N PHE A 64 -8.67 4.88 4.67
CA PHE A 64 -9.16 4.30 3.42
C PHE A 64 -10.50 4.93 3.00
N SER A 65 -11.44 5.03 3.95
CA SER A 65 -12.76 5.61 3.72
C SER A 65 -12.71 7.11 3.43
N LYS A 66 -11.76 7.84 4.01
CA LYS A 66 -11.50 9.25 3.74
C LYS A 66 -11.03 9.46 2.30
N ILE A 67 -10.13 8.61 1.78
CA ILE A 67 -9.43 8.86 0.51
C ILE A 67 -10.17 8.29 -0.70
N LYS A 68 -10.75 7.09 -0.59
CA LYS A 68 -11.40 6.41 -1.73
C LYS A 68 -12.57 7.18 -2.37
N GLY A 69 -13.13 8.16 -1.64
CA GLY A 69 -14.31 8.90 -2.07
C GLY A 69 -15.63 8.21 -1.72
N LYS A 70 -16.73 8.94 -1.82
CA LYS A 70 -18.07 8.42 -1.49
C LYS A 70 -18.45 7.33 -2.50
N SER A 71 -18.97 6.20 -1.99
CA SER A 71 -19.47 5.05 -2.77
C SER A 71 -18.44 4.19 -3.51
N VAL A 72 -17.16 4.60 -3.59
CA VAL A 72 -16.09 3.78 -4.20
C VAL A 72 -15.61 2.70 -3.21
N ARG A 73 -15.30 1.50 -3.69
CA ARG A 73 -14.84 0.35 -2.87
C ARG A 73 -13.36 0.03 -3.06
N THR A 74 -12.70 0.82 -3.89
CA THR A 74 -11.31 0.67 -4.34
C THR A 74 -10.56 2.00 -4.19
N ILE A 75 -9.23 1.92 -4.15
CA ILE A 75 -8.34 3.08 -4.27
C ILE A 75 -7.36 2.85 -5.42
N THR A 76 -6.95 3.91 -6.09
CA THR A 76 -5.85 3.88 -7.06
C THR A 76 -4.48 3.93 -6.37
N PHE A 77 -3.40 3.76 -7.14
CA PHE A 77 -2.04 3.88 -6.59
C PHE A 77 -1.73 5.27 -6.02
N GLU A 78 -2.25 6.34 -6.62
CA GLU A 78 -2.09 7.71 -6.12
C GLU A 78 -2.75 7.87 -4.75
N GLN A 79 -4.02 7.45 -4.64
CA GLN A 79 -4.78 7.44 -3.39
C GLN A 79 -4.12 6.56 -2.33
N PHE A 80 -3.53 5.43 -2.74
CA PHE A 80 -2.77 4.57 -1.85
C PHE A 80 -1.55 5.30 -1.26
N LYS A 81 -0.79 6.04 -2.06
CA LYS A 81 0.34 6.85 -1.55
C LYS A 81 -0.13 7.93 -0.57
N GLU A 82 -1.24 8.60 -0.86
CA GLU A 82 -1.85 9.57 0.07
C GLU A 82 -2.25 8.91 1.40
N ALA A 83 -2.81 7.69 1.34
CA ALA A 83 -3.18 6.93 2.53
C ALA A 83 -1.96 6.57 3.38
N LEU A 84 -0.87 6.18 2.74
CA LEU A 84 0.39 5.90 3.42
C LEU A 84 0.97 7.15 4.08
N GLN A 85 0.86 8.32 3.46
CA GLN A 85 1.29 9.59 4.05
C GLN A 85 0.47 9.96 5.29
N GLU A 86 -0.86 9.79 5.26
CA GLU A 86 -1.70 10.06 6.43
C GLU A 86 -1.39 9.10 7.58
N LEU A 87 -1.13 7.83 7.26
CA LEU A 87 -0.76 6.83 8.25
C LEU A 87 0.68 7.00 8.76
N SER A 88 1.62 7.44 7.93
CA SER A 88 3.02 7.63 8.31
C SER A 88 3.15 8.74 9.36
N LYS A 89 2.44 9.86 9.17
CA LYS A 89 2.32 10.94 10.17
C LYS A 89 1.81 10.43 11.52
N LYS A 90 0.82 9.54 11.48
CA LYS A 90 0.24 8.97 12.69
C LYS A 90 1.16 7.96 13.37
N ARG A 91 1.90 7.17 12.59
CA ARG A 91 2.79 6.12 13.09
C ARG A 91 4.12 6.66 13.62
N PHE A 92 4.74 7.57 12.89
CA PHE A 92 6.08 8.11 13.17
C PHE A 92 5.99 9.52 13.75
N LYS A 93 5.25 9.67 14.85
CA LYS A 93 5.14 10.96 15.57
C LYS A 93 6.53 11.38 16.07
N GLY A 94 7.13 12.37 15.42
CA GLY A 94 8.47 12.88 15.74
C GLY A 94 9.48 12.80 14.60
N LYS A 95 9.14 12.19 13.45
CA LYS A 95 9.90 12.29 12.21
C LYS A 95 9.30 13.34 11.28
N SER A 96 10.10 13.84 10.33
CA SER A 96 9.60 14.69 9.23
C SER A 96 8.65 13.90 8.33
N ASP A 97 7.74 14.59 7.64
CA ASP A 97 6.74 13.95 6.76
C ASP A 97 7.40 13.02 5.72
N GLU A 98 8.49 13.50 5.12
CA GLU A 98 9.26 12.78 4.11
C GLU A 98 9.94 11.54 4.67
N GLU A 99 10.59 11.65 5.84
CA GLU A 99 11.22 10.52 6.52
C GLU A 99 10.18 9.48 6.97
N ALA A 100 9.06 9.92 7.55
CA ALA A 100 7.97 9.05 7.97
C ALA A 100 7.42 8.26 6.77
N LEU A 101 7.21 8.95 5.64
CA LEU A 101 6.72 8.34 4.40
C LEU A 101 7.71 7.34 3.80
N GLN A 102 9.00 7.68 3.77
CA GLN A 102 10.05 6.77 3.31
C GLN A 102 10.11 5.49 4.15
N GLU A 103 10.03 5.62 5.47
CA GLU A 103 9.99 4.45 6.36
C GLU A 103 8.72 3.62 6.15
N MET A 104 7.60 4.27 5.83
CA MET A 104 6.36 3.59 5.46
C MET A 104 6.50 2.79 4.15
N TYR A 105 7.16 3.36 3.14
CA TYR A 105 7.39 2.68 1.88
C TYR A 105 8.30 1.47 2.05
N LYS A 106 9.40 1.59 2.80
CA LYS A 106 10.30 0.46 3.10
C LYS A 106 9.61 -0.74 3.76
N LEU A 107 8.53 -0.52 4.52
CA LEU A 107 7.75 -1.60 5.12
C LEU A 107 6.98 -2.43 4.08
N ILE A 108 6.67 -1.83 2.92
CA ILE A 108 5.82 -2.40 1.87
C ILE A 108 6.66 -2.86 0.67
N GLU A 109 7.73 -2.15 0.35
CA GLU A 109 8.63 -2.48 -0.76
C GLU A 109 9.15 -3.92 -0.63
N GLY A 110 9.03 -4.69 -1.71
CA GLY A 110 9.42 -6.11 -1.73
C GLY A 110 8.48 -7.05 -0.96
N LYS A 111 7.42 -6.55 -0.32
CA LYS A 111 6.38 -7.39 0.28
C LYS A 111 5.37 -7.85 -0.77
N GLY A 112 4.76 -8.98 -0.50
CA GLY A 112 3.62 -9.50 -1.25
C GLY A 112 2.58 -10.06 -0.28
N PRO A 113 1.36 -10.33 -0.76
CA PRO A 113 0.32 -10.95 0.05
C PRO A 113 0.84 -12.31 0.55
N GLY A 114 1.11 -12.38 1.85
CA GLY A 114 1.54 -13.60 2.49
C GLY A 114 0.43 -14.63 2.43
N LEU A 115 0.81 -15.89 2.25
CA LEU A 115 -0.03 -17.05 2.59
C LEU A 115 -0.16 -17.10 4.11
N THR A 116 -0.81 -16.11 4.74
CA THR A 116 -1.24 -16.23 6.13
C THR A 116 -2.41 -17.20 6.12
N GLY A 117 -2.03 -18.47 6.03
CA GLY A 117 -2.88 -19.63 6.07
C GLY A 117 -3.64 -19.68 7.38
N VAL A 118 -4.92 -20.02 7.23
CA VAL A 118 -5.78 -20.66 8.22
C VAL A 118 -5.01 -21.30 9.38
N THR A 119 -5.29 -20.84 10.61
CA THR A 119 -5.12 -21.66 11.82
C THR A 119 -6.27 -21.31 12.77
#